data_AF-A0A367K1G1-F1
#
_entry.id   AF-A0A367K1G1-F1
#
_cell.length_a   1.000
_cell.length_b   1.000
_cell.length_c   1.000
_cell.angle_alpha   90.00
_cell.angle_beta   90.00
_cell.angle_gamma   90.00
#
_symmetry.space_group_name_H-M   'P 1'
#
loop_
_entity.id
_entity.type
_entity.pdbx_description
1 polymer ?
#
loop_
_entity_poly.entity_id
_entity_poly.type
_entity_poly.pdbx_seq_one_letter_code
_entity_poly.pdbx_strand_id
1 'polypeptide(L)'
;MTIDTLILNSQILKNPVTNHLDKEIVWASVLNVAAKAMNPQGERKTMKFRSMLFTDGVGVSVLKQNDDMKKGDSGAGRRTKAVDEEDFKYVEKLGKKELLAGVGKSVLIDPGRRDMLYCMHEESTIENRRTYIYTSNQRTIKTKSRKFKKLWENLKPDDVRAAEVSLSKCKSSTVNGDKFAKYLQKRATVTSVLSKYYANEDIPAVETNLLPFRKMKLSSFINGQQADKRLARNLRIKFGDDATLIIGN
;
A
#
# COMPACT_ATOMS: atom_id res chain seq x y z
N MET A 1 -2.28 -4.52 15.28
CA MET A 1 -1.94 -3.96 16.61
C MET A 1 -0.54 -3.36 16.54
N THR A 2 -0.40 -2.12 17.01
CA THR A 2 0.91 -1.47 17.14
C THR A 2 1.35 -1.60 18.58
N ILE A 3 2.58 -2.07 18.79
CA ILE A 3 3.21 -2.17 20.11
C ILE A 3 4.34 -1.14 20.11
N ASP A 4 4.18 -0.11 20.93
CA ASP A 4 5.24 0.85 21.22
C ASP A 4 5.95 0.48 22.53
N THR A 5 6.97 1.27 22.90
CA THR A 5 7.77 1.00 24.11
C THR A 5 6.94 1.12 25.39
N LEU A 6 5.91 1.97 25.41
CA LEU A 6 5.06 2.14 26.58
C LEU A 6 4.15 0.93 26.76
N ILE A 7 3.53 0.44 25.69
CA ILE A 7 2.71 -0.77 25.68
C ILE A 7 3.58 -1.98 26.04
N LEU A 8 4.77 -2.12 25.45
CA LEU A 8 5.72 -3.17 25.79
C LEU A 8 6.07 -3.16 27.27
N ASN A 9 6.48 -2.01 27.80
CA ASN A 9 6.93 -1.90 29.18
C ASN A 9 5.80 -2.11 30.20
N SER A 10 4.63 -1.51 29.96
CA SER A 10 3.51 -1.53 30.92
C SER A 10 2.63 -2.78 30.81
N GLN A 11 2.35 -3.26 29.59
CA GLN A 11 1.38 -4.35 29.39
C GLN A 11 2.04 -5.71 29.22
N ILE A 12 3.21 -5.77 28.58
CA ILE A 12 3.90 -7.04 28.30
C ILE A 12 4.89 -7.35 29.44
N LEU A 13 5.80 -6.43 29.74
CA LEU A 13 6.80 -6.60 30.79
C LEU A 13 6.25 -6.31 32.20
N LYS A 14 5.12 -5.61 32.30
CA LYS A 14 4.47 -5.21 33.57
C LYS A 14 5.38 -4.42 34.51
N ASN A 15 6.31 -3.67 33.95
CA ASN A 15 7.19 -2.79 34.71
C ASN A 15 6.42 -1.53 35.16
N PRO A 16 6.79 -0.93 36.31
CA PRO A 16 6.24 0.34 36.72
C PRO A 16 6.53 1.42 35.67
N VAL A 17 5.55 2.31 35.44
CA VAL A 17 5.64 3.35 34.43
C VAL A 17 6.71 4.37 34.84
N THR A 18 7.84 4.37 34.15
CA THR A 18 8.93 5.34 34.35
C THR A 18 9.05 6.28 33.14
N ASN A 19 9.20 7.58 33.39
CA ASN A 19 9.18 8.62 32.35
C ASN A 19 10.45 8.68 31.47
N HIS A 20 11.53 8.01 31.87
CA HIS A 20 12.79 7.95 31.12
C HIS A 20 13.31 6.52 31.07
N LEU A 21 12.88 5.75 30.07
CA LEU A 21 13.42 4.43 29.76
C LEU A 21 14.29 4.52 28.52
N ASP A 22 15.48 3.92 28.59
CA ASP A 22 16.26 3.64 27.40
C ASP A 22 15.52 2.59 26.56
N LYS A 23 14.99 3.03 25.42
CA LYS A 23 14.14 2.20 24.58
C LYS A 23 14.92 1.00 24.03
N GLU A 24 16.21 1.15 23.74
CA GLU A 24 17.00 0.04 23.20
C GLU A 24 17.12 -1.09 24.21
N ILE A 25 17.32 -0.77 25.49
CA ILE A 25 17.39 -1.76 26.58
C ILE A 25 16.04 -2.46 26.77
N VAL A 26 14.94 -1.70 26.80
CA VAL A 26 13.60 -2.28 26.96
C VAL A 26 13.28 -3.25 25.83
N TRP A 27 13.58 -2.88 24.58
CA TRP A 27 13.33 -3.77 23.44
C TRP A 27 14.30 -4.93 23.35
N ALA A 28 15.56 -4.77 23.80
CA ALA A 28 16.53 -5.87 23.87
C ALA A 28 16.10 -6.99 24.83
N SER A 29 15.24 -6.69 25.82
CA SER A 29 14.70 -7.71 26.73
C SER A 29 13.69 -8.68 26.07
N VAL A 30 13.09 -8.28 24.95
CA VAL A 30 12.02 -9.06 24.27
C VAL A 30 12.41 -9.46 22.85
N LEU A 31 13.29 -8.70 22.19
CA LEU A 31 13.76 -8.96 20.84
C LEU A 31 15.27 -9.11 20.80
N ASN A 32 15.76 -10.01 19.94
CA ASN A 32 17.17 -10.02 19.57
C ASN A 32 17.49 -8.82 18.65
N VAL A 33 17.77 -7.67 19.26
CA VAL A 33 18.16 -6.44 18.56
C VAL A 33 19.49 -6.53 17.83
N ALA A 34 20.32 -7.54 18.13
CA ALA A 34 21.58 -7.81 17.44
C ALA A 34 21.40 -8.65 16.16
N ALA A 35 20.20 -9.17 15.90
CA ALA A 35 19.92 -9.92 14.68
C ALA A 35 20.15 -9.06 13.43
N LYS A 36 20.61 -9.68 12.33
CA LYS A 36 20.83 -9.01 11.04
C LYS A 36 19.61 -8.21 10.56
N ALA A 37 18.40 -8.70 10.86
CA ALA A 37 17.15 -8.03 10.55
C ALA A 37 16.94 -6.70 11.29
N MET A 38 17.58 -6.49 12.44
CA MET A 38 17.46 -5.30 13.28
C MET A 38 18.58 -4.28 13.04
N ASN A 39 19.69 -4.70 12.44
CA ASN A 39 20.83 -3.83 12.12
C ASN A 39 20.43 -2.57 11.34
N PRO A 40 21.06 -1.41 11.60
CA PRO A 40 20.83 -0.19 10.84
C PRO A 40 21.02 -0.38 9.33
N GLN A 41 20.16 0.25 8.53
CA GLN A 41 20.12 0.16 7.07
C GLN A 41 20.16 1.55 6.41
N GLY A 42 20.26 1.59 5.08
CA GLY A 42 20.29 2.83 4.30
C GLY A 42 21.67 3.47 4.19
N GLU A 43 21.73 4.55 3.42
CA GLU A 43 22.95 5.33 3.23
C GLU A 43 23.42 5.87 4.59
N ARG A 44 24.70 5.64 4.91
CA ARG A 44 25.31 5.96 6.22
C ARG A 44 24.66 5.26 7.43
N LYS A 45 23.91 4.16 7.25
CA LYS A 45 23.29 3.39 8.35
C LYS A 45 22.33 4.23 9.22
N THR A 46 21.62 5.14 8.58
CA THR A 46 20.72 6.11 9.24
C THR A 46 19.36 5.52 9.61
N MET A 47 18.86 4.51 8.87
CA MET A 47 17.56 3.88 9.15
C MET A 47 17.71 2.85 10.26
N LYS A 48 17.17 3.14 11.44
CA LYS A 48 17.27 2.27 12.63
C LYS A 48 15.89 1.88 13.13
N PHE A 49 15.83 0.79 13.90
CA PHE A 49 14.62 0.42 14.61
C PHE A 49 14.31 1.48 15.67
N ARG A 50 13.14 2.11 15.58
CA ARG A 50 12.70 3.17 16.52
C ARG A 50 11.67 2.67 17.52
N SER A 51 11.84 1.44 18.02
CA SER A 51 11.13 0.96 19.21
C SER A 51 9.61 0.87 19.04
N MET A 52 9.17 0.48 17.84
CA MET A 52 7.78 0.30 17.45
C MET A 52 7.62 -0.89 16.51
N LEU A 53 6.65 -1.75 16.81
CA LEU A 53 6.43 -3.01 16.11
C LEU A 53 4.95 -3.17 15.75
N PHE A 54 4.68 -3.66 14.54
CA PHE A 54 3.32 -3.90 14.06
C PHE A 54 3.08 -5.40 14.01
N THR A 55 2.00 -5.87 14.64
CA THR A 55 1.61 -7.29 14.62
C THR A 55 0.12 -7.44 14.35
N ASP A 56 -0.27 -8.48 13.62
CA ASP A 56 -1.66 -8.89 13.44
C ASP A 56 -2.03 -10.09 14.33
N GLY A 57 -1.16 -10.46 15.28
CA GLY A 57 -1.30 -11.64 16.15
C GLY A 57 -0.74 -12.93 15.56
N VAL A 58 -0.36 -12.94 14.27
CA VAL A 58 0.27 -14.10 13.61
C VAL A 58 1.65 -13.74 13.09
N GLY A 59 1.82 -12.55 12.52
CA GLY A 59 3.08 -12.05 12.01
C GLY A 59 3.52 -10.76 12.68
N VAL A 60 4.79 -10.42 12.46
CA VAL A 60 5.44 -9.22 12.99
C VAL A 60 6.10 -8.45 11.85
N SER A 61 5.86 -7.14 11.80
CA SER A 61 6.52 -6.19 10.91
C SER A 61 7.23 -5.14 11.73
N VAL A 62 8.51 -4.94 11.42
CA VAL A 62 9.36 -3.93 12.06
C VAL A 62 9.59 -2.77 11.08
N LEU A 63 9.37 -1.54 11.55
CA LEU A 63 9.62 -0.33 10.76
C LEU A 63 10.96 0.29 11.16
N LYS A 64 11.83 0.58 10.18
CA LYS A 64 13.08 1.33 10.36
C LYS A 64 12.95 2.72 9.77
N GLN A 65 13.36 3.73 10.53
CA GLN A 65 13.21 5.14 10.16
C GLN A 65 14.46 5.93 10.54
N ASN A 66 14.64 7.09 9.90
CA ASN A 66 15.74 7.99 10.19
C ASN A 66 15.50 8.78 11.48
N ASP A 67 14.26 9.23 11.71
CA ASP A 67 13.88 10.07 12.84
C ASP A 67 12.87 9.37 13.77
N ASP A 68 12.84 9.77 15.04
CA ASP A 68 11.80 9.34 15.99
C ASP A 68 10.45 9.97 15.60
N MET A 69 9.37 9.18 15.54
CA MET A 69 8.03 9.74 15.33
C MET A 69 7.68 10.69 16.48
N LYS A 70 7.28 11.93 16.13
CA LYS A 70 6.63 12.83 17.09
C LYS A 70 5.35 12.15 17.59
N LYS A 71 5.22 12.03 18.92
CA LYS A 71 4.06 11.43 19.61
C LYS A 71 2.81 12.22 19.20
N GLY A 72 1.94 11.64 18.37
CA GLY A 72 0.73 12.31 17.90
C GLY A 72 0.11 11.75 16.62
N ASP A 73 0.85 11.01 15.78
CA ASP A 73 0.27 10.46 14.54
C ASP A 73 -0.29 9.05 14.72
N SER A 74 -1.05 8.85 15.79
CA SER A 74 -1.84 7.64 16.02
C SER A 74 -3.16 7.74 15.24
N GLY A 75 -3.33 6.90 14.22
CA GLY A 75 -4.66 6.59 13.70
C GLY A 75 -5.20 7.47 12.59
N ALA A 76 -4.36 8.04 11.73
CA ALA A 76 -4.81 8.47 10.40
C ALA A 76 -5.03 7.23 9.53
N GLY A 77 -6.11 6.47 9.77
CA GLY A 77 -6.54 5.41 8.87
C GLY A 77 -6.62 5.99 7.47
N ARG A 78 -5.66 5.63 6.60
CA ARG A 78 -5.42 6.19 5.27
C ARG A 78 -6.13 7.54 5.14
N ARG A 79 -5.69 8.56 5.91
CA ARG A 79 -6.04 9.92 5.54
C ARG A 79 -5.48 9.98 4.12
N THR A 80 -6.35 9.96 3.11
CA THR A 80 -6.15 10.84 1.96
C THR A 80 -5.62 12.08 2.63
N LYS A 81 -4.33 12.40 2.42
CA LYS A 81 -3.84 13.73 2.81
C LYS A 81 -5.00 14.65 2.45
N ALA A 82 -5.54 15.36 3.44
CA ALA A 82 -6.61 16.30 3.14
C ALA A 82 -6.06 17.05 1.94
N VAL A 83 -6.70 16.83 0.80
CA VAL A 83 -6.23 17.42 -0.43
C VAL A 83 -6.56 18.87 -0.15
N ASP A 84 -5.54 19.64 0.24
CA ASP A 84 -5.77 21.03 0.59
C ASP A 84 -6.44 21.63 -0.65
N GLU A 85 -7.55 22.34 -0.47
CA GLU A 85 -8.23 22.98 -1.60
C GLU A 85 -7.27 23.92 -2.36
N GLU A 86 -6.18 24.34 -1.71
CA GLU A 86 -5.07 25.06 -2.31
C GLU A 86 -4.26 24.24 -3.33
N ASP A 87 -4.11 22.92 -3.14
CA ASP A 87 -3.37 22.02 -4.04
C ASP A 87 -4.14 21.73 -5.34
N PHE A 88 -5.48 21.80 -5.31
CA PHE A 88 -6.36 21.52 -6.44
C PHE A 88 -7.45 22.59 -6.59
N LYS A 89 -7.03 23.79 -6.98
CA LYS A 89 -7.94 24.90 -7.25
C LYS A 89 -8.79 24.62 -8.50
N TYR A 90 -10.09 24.88 -8.42
CA TYR A 90 -10.94 24.95 -9.60
C TYR A 90 -10.54 26.12 -10.48
N VAL A 91 -10.52 25.91 -11.80
CA VAL A 91 -10.18 26.96 -12.79
C VAL A 91 -11.05 28.21 -12.61
N GLU A 92 -12.33 28.03 -12.29
CA GLU A 92 -13.30 29.11 -12.04
C GLU A 92 -12.94 29.99 -10.83
N LYS A 93 -12.17 29.46 -9.88
CA LYS A 93 -11.77 30.17 -8.65
C LYS A 93 -10.43 30.90 -8.80
N LEU A 94 -9.74 30.75 -9.94
CA LEU A 94 -8.42 31.36 -10.18
C LEU A 94 -8.52 32.84 -10.54
N GLY A 95 -7.58 33.64 -10.04
CA GLY A 95 -7.46 35.05 -10.42
C GLY A 95 -6.88 35.24 -11.83
N LYS A 96 -7.14 36.38 -12.48
CA LYS A 96 -6.60 36.70 -13.82
C LYS A 96 -5.08 36.52 -13.93
N LYS A 97 -4.33 36.89 -12.88
CA LYS A 97 -2.86 36.74 -12.85
C LYS A 97 -2.41 35.27 -12.87
N GLU A 98 -3.11 34.41 -12.12
CA GLU A 98 -2.82 32.98 -12.09
C GLU A 98 -3.15 32.32 -13.43
N LEU A 99 -4.29 32.68 -14.03
CA LEU A 99 -4.69 32.20 -15.36
C LEU A 99 -3.67 32.60 -16.43
N LEU A 100 -3.20 33.85 -16.43
CA LEU A 100 -2.20 34.32 -17.38
C LEU A 100 -0.83 33.65 -17.18
N ALA A 101 -0.46 33.27 -15.96
CA ALA A 101 0.79 32.56 -15.68
C ALA A 101 0.81 31.12 -16.22
N GLY A 102 -0.37 30.52 -16.42
CA GLY A 102 -0.53 29.16 -16.96
C GLY A 102 -0.52 29.06 -18.49
N VAL A 103 -0.54 30.20 -19.20
CA VAL A 103 -0.56 30.24 -20.67
C VAL A 103 0.76 29.70 -21.23
N GLY A 104 0.67 28.82 -22.23
CA GLY A 104 1.79 28.13 -22.85
C GLY A 104 2.31 26.90 -22.08
N LYS A 105 1.72 26.57 -20.92
CA LYS A 105 2.16 25.47 -20.02
C LYS A 105 1.03 24.50 -19.66
N SER A 106 -0.18 24.76 -20.12
CA SER A 106 -1.38 24.05 -19.71
C SER A 106 -1.52 22.72 -20.44
N VAL A 107 -1.77 21.66 -19.66
CA VAL A 107 -2.07 20.32 -20.15
C VAL A 107 -3.46 19.93 -19.68
N LEU A 108 -4.36 19.80 -20.64
CA LEU A 108 -5.74 19.35 -20.43
C LEU A 108 -5.76 17.83 -20.30
N ILE A 109 -6.36 17.32 -19.23
CA ILE A 109 -6.46 15.90 -18.91
C ILE A 109 -7.92 15.51 -18.87
N ASP A 110 -8.30 14.57 -19.73
CA ASP A 110 -9.62 13.92 -19.74
C ASP A 110 -9.52 12.52 -19.11
N PRO A 111 -10.14 12.29 -17.93
CA PRO A 111 -10.27 10.97 -17.34
C PRO A 111 -11.49 10.23 -17.94
N GLY A 112 -11.30 9.08 -18.62
CA GLY A 112 -12.41 8.53 -19.41
C GLY A 112 -12.40 7.03 -19.75
N ARG A 113 -13.43 6.62 -20.52
CA ARG A 113 -13.88 5.21 -20.67
C ARG A 113 -12.84 4.24 -21.24
N ARG A 114 -12.03 4.65 -22.22
CA ARG A 114 -11.04 3.77 -22.89
C ARG A 114 -9.66 3.90 -22.25
N ASP A 115 -9.25 5.14 -21.98
CA ASP A 115 -7.93 5.50 -21.48
C ASP A 115 -8.08 6.10 -20.08
N MET A 116 -7.23 5.68 -19.13
CA MET A 116 -7.32 6.20 -17.77
C MET A 116 -6.96 7.68 -17.69
N LEU A 117 -6.06 8.15 -18.57
CA LEU A 117 -5.76 9.56 -18.75
C LEU A 117 -5.49 9.81 -20.22
N TYR A 118 -6.19 10.77 -20.81
CA TYR A 118 -5.83 11.37 -22.08
C TYR A 118 -5.38 12.80 -21.84
N CYS A 119 -4.12 13.10 -22.11
CA CYS A 119 -3.51 14.41 -21.87
C CYS A 119 -3.21 15.10 -23.21
N MET A 120 -3.52 16.38 -23.30
CA MET A 120 -3.25 17.23 -24.46
C MET A 120 -2.68 18.57 -24.00
N HIS A 121 -1.53 18.96 -24.53
CA HIS A 121 -0.98 20.30 -24.32
C HIS A 121 -1.82 21.34 -25.07
N GLU A 122 -1.98 22.55 -24.53
CA GLU A 122 -2.80 23.61 -25.15
C GLU A 122 -2.32 24.00 -26.56
N GLU A 123 -1.01 23.99 -26.79
CA GLU A 123 -0.40 24.25 -28.11
C GLU A 123 -0.43 23.03 -29.07
N SER A 124 -1.09 21.94 -28.69
CA SER A 124 -1.14 20.74 -29.55
C SER A 124 -1.96 21.04 -30.80
N THR A 125 -1.35 20.92 -31.97
CA THR A 125 -2.03 21.05 -33.27
C THR A 125 -2.17 19.70 -33.96
N ILE A 126 -2.90 19.67 -35.09
CA ILE A 126 -3.05 18.45 -35.91
C ILE A 126 -1.68 17.99 -36.43
N GLU A 127 -0.84 18.93 -36.85
CA GLU A 127 0.50 18.72 -37.39
C GLU A 127 1.52 18.41 -36.30
N ASN A 128 1.43 19.07 -35.14
CA ASN A 128 2.32 18.85 -34.00
C ASN A 128 1.54 18.37 -32.77
N ARG A 129 1.24 17.07 -32.74
CA ARG A 129 0.48 16.47 -31.65
C ARG A 129 1.33 16.34 -30.38
N ARG A 130 1.01 17.16 -29.39
CA ARG A 130 1.58 17.09 -28.04
C ARG A 130 0.58 16.42 -27.10
N THR A 131 0.42 15.11 -27.26
CA THR A 131 -0.50 14.30 -26.46
C THR A 131 0.20 13.17 -25.69
N TYR A 132 -0.44 12.70 -24.63
CA TYR A 132 0.00 11.54 -23.85
C TYR A 132 -1.22 10.70 -23.44
N ILE A 133 -1.14 9.39 -23.65
CA ILE A 133 -2.24 8.47 -23.34
C ILE A 133 -1.77 7.44 -22.33
N TYR A 134 -2.48 7.35 -21.21
CA TYR A 134 -2.25 6.35 -20.17
C TYR A 134 -3.40 5.35 -20.13
N THR A 135 -3.14 4.10 -20.53
CA THR A 135 -4.20 3.10 -20.71
C THR A 135 -4.26 2.11 -19.54
N SER A 136 -5.45 1.55 -19.30
CA SER A 136 -5.67 0.48 -18.30
C SER A 136 -4.78 -0.74 -18.56
N ASN A 137 -4.59 -1.10 -19.84
CA ASN A 137 -3.68 -2.17 -20.23
C ASN A 137 -2.23 -1.87 -19.86
N GLN A 138 -1.76 -0.65 -20.10
CA GLN A 138 -0.41 -0.24 -19.73
C GLN A 138 -0.18 -0.34 -18.22
N ARG A 139 -1.14 0.09 -17.40
CA ARG A 139 -1.07 -0.07 -15.93
C ARG A 139 -1.10 -1.53 -15.51
N THR A 140 -1.94 -2.34 -16.15
CA THR A 140 -2.04 -3.79 -15.88
C THR A 140 -0.73 -4.51 -16.14
N ILE A 141 -0.05 -4.18 -17.24
CA ILE A 141 1.28 -4.73 -17.59
C ILE A 141 2.33 -4.27 -16.56
N LYS A 142 2.39 -2.96 -16.27
CA LYS A 142 3.38 -2.39 -15.33
C LYS A 142 3.22 -2.93 -13.91
N THR A 143 1.98 -3.10 -13.44
CA THR A 143 1.68 -3.64 -12.10
C THR A 143 1.81 -5.16 -12.02
N LYS A 144 1.84 -5.84 -13.17
CA LYS A 144 1.76 -7.31 -13.30
C LYS A 144 0.50 -7.91 -12.68
N SER A 145 -0.54 -7.11 -12.44
CA SER A 145 -1.76 -7.53 -11.74
C SER A 145 -2.45 -8.70 -12.44
N ARG A 146 -2.61 -8.63 -13.76
CA ARG A 146 -3.20 -9.73 -14.56
C ARG A 146 -2.34 -10.98 -14.58
N LYS A 147 -1.01 -10.83 -14.62
CA LYS A 147 -0.07 -11.96 -14.54
C LYS A 147 -0.22 -12.68 -13.21
N PHE A 148 -0.21 -11.94 -12.11
CA PHE A 148 -0.36 -12.50 -10.76
C PHE A 148 -1.73 -13.14 -10.55
N LYS A 149 -2.80 -12.51 -11.03
CA LYS A 149 -4.15 -13.08 -10.99
C LYS A 149 -4.24 -14.42 -11.73
N LYS A 150 -3.74 -14.49 -12.98
CA LYS A 150 -3.73 -15.74 -13.75
C LYS A 150 -2.90 -16.83 -13.07
N LEU A 151 -1.75 -16.46 -12.53
CA LEU A 151 -0.90 -17.40 -11.79
C LEU A 151 -1.64 -17.96 -10.57
N TRP A 152 -2.33 -17.10 -9.81
CA TRP A 152 -3.17 -17.52 -8.68
C TRP A 152 -4.31 -18.43 -9.11
N GLU A 153 -5.04 -18.11 -10.17
CA GLU A 153 -6.16 -18.94 -10.65
C GLU A 153 -5.68 -20.32 -11.10
N ASN A 154 -4.55 -20.38 -11.81
CA ASN A 154 -4.04 -21.64 -12.37
C ASN A 154 -3.40 -22.57 -11.34
N LEU A 155 -2.73 -22.01 -10.33
CA LEU A 155 -1.99 -22.80 -9.34
C LEU A 155 -2.73 -22.90 -8.00
N LYS A 156 -3.98 -22.42 -7.90
CA LYS A 156 -4.80 -22.58 -6.70
C LYS A 156 -5.26 -24.03 -6.59
N PRO A 157 -4.86 -24.76 -5.53
CA PRO A 157 -5.33 -26.11 -5.27
C PRO A 157 -6.85 -26.21 -5.13
N ASP A 158 -7.41 -27.37 -5.49
CA ASP A 158 -8.86 -27.59 -5.49
C ASP A 158 -9.46 -27.63 -4.06
N ASP A 159 -8.71 -28.10 -3.07
CA ASP A 159 -9.10 -28.08 -1.66
C ASP A 159 -9.26 -26.64 -1.14
N VAL A 160 -8.34 -25.74 -1.49
CA VAL A 160 -8.42 -24.30 -1.18
C VAL A 160 -9.62 -23.68 -1.88
N ARG A 161 -9.86 -24.03 -3.16
CA ARG A 161 -11.00 -23.54 -3.93
C ARG A 161 -12.33 -23.99 -3.32
N ALA A 162 -12.43 -25.26 -2.93
CA ALA A 162 -13.60 -25.81 -2.26
C ALA A 162 -13.84 -25.14 -0.90
N ALA A 163 -12.78 -24.91 -0.13
CA ALA A 163 -12.86 -24.17 1.14
C ALA A 163 -13.38 -22.74 0.95
N GLU A 164 -12.87 -21.99 -0.03
CA GLU A 164 -13.34 -20.64 -0.36
C GLU A 164 -14.82 -20.62 -0.79
N VAL A 165 -15.23 -21.54 -1.68
CA VAL A 165 -16.62 -21.68 -2.13
C VAL A 165 -17.54 -22.05 -0.98
N SER A 166 -17.07 -22.85 -0.02
CA SER A 166 -17.86 -23.20 1.16
C SER A 166 -18.10 -22.00 2.08
N LEU A 167 -17.13 -21.08 2.18
CA LEU A 167 -17.24 -19.85 2.96
C LEU A 167 -18.08 -18.78 2.27
N SER A 168 -18.00 -18.67 0.94
CA SER A 168 -18.75 -17.64 0.21
C SER A 168 -20.27 -17.77 0.37
N LYS A 169 -20.76 -18.98 0.67
CA LYS A 169 -22.16 -19.27 0.98
C LYS A 169 -22.63 -18.66 2.32
N CYS A 170 -21.71 -18.29 3.22
CA CYS A 170 -22.02 -17.69 4.52
C CYS A 170 -21.43 -16.28 4.61
N LYS A 171 -22.27 -15.25 4.80
CA LYS A 171 -21.80 -13.86 4.86
C LYS A 171 -21.15 -13.58 6.22
N SER A 172 -19.89 -13.13 6.21
CA SER A 172 -19.18 -12.65 7.40
C SER A 172 -19.69 -11.31 7.92
N SER A 173 -20.34 -10.51 7.05
CA SER A 173 -20.86 -9.17 7.38
C SER A 173 -22.34 -9.16 7.78
N THR A 174 -22.89 -10.30 8.20
CA THR A 174 -24.29 -10.38 8.61
C THR A 174 -24.48 -9.80 10.01
N VAL A 175 -25.56 -9.03 10.21
CA VAL A 175 -25.95 -8.48 11.52
C VAL A 175 -26.72 -9.52 12.36
N ASN A 176 -27.23 -10.59 11.74
CA ASN A 176 -27.95 -11.64 12.44
C ASN A 176 -26.96 -12.58 13.14
N GLY A 177 -27.09 -12.69 14.48
CA GLY A 177 -26.18 -13.47 15.33
C GLY A 177 -26.09 -14.94 14.94
N ASP A 178 -27.20 -15.61 14.65
CA ASP A 178 -27.22 -17.03 14.29
C ASP A 178 -26.50 -17.28 12.96
N LYS A 179 -26.72 -16.40 11.98
CA LYS A 179 -26.03 -16.47 10.68
C LYS A 179 -24.52 -16.23 10.84
N PHE A 180 -24.14 -15.33 11.75
CA PHE A 180 -22.72 -15.07 12.04
C PHE A 180 -22.07 -16.24 12.79
N ALA A 181 -22.75 -16.83 13.78
CA ALA A 181 -22.28 -18.02 14.49
C ALA A 181 -22.07 -19.18 13.52
N LYS A 182 -23.01 -19.39 12.58
CA LYS A 182 -22.87 -20.38 11.49
C LYS A 182 -21.66 -20.08 10.59
N TYR A 183 -21.40 -18.82 10.27
CA TYR A 183 -20.19 -18.42 9.56
C TYR A 183 -18.92 -18.76 10.35
N LEU A 184 -18.88 -18.49 11.65
CA LEU A 184 -17.71 -18.78 12.51
C LEU A 184 -17.42 -20.29 12.59
N GLN A 185 -18.46 -21.11 12.76
CA GLN A 185 -18.32 -22.58 12.72
C GLN A 185 -17.75 -23.03 11.39
N LYS A 186 -18.30 -22.54 10.27
CA LYS A 186 -17.79 -22.88 8.95
C LYS A 186 -16.35 -22.39 8.75
N ARG A 187 -16.02 -21.19 9.22
CA ARG A 187 -14.67 -20.62 9.19
C ARG A 187 -13.68 -21.52 9.92
N ALA A 188 -13.99 -21.93 11.15
CA ALA A 188 -13.16 -22.84 11.94
C ALA A 188 -12.81 -24.12 11.17
N THR A 189 -13.80 -24.74 10.49
CA THR A 189 -13.58 -25.99 9.75
C THR A 189 -12.57 -25.87 8.59
N VAL A 190 -12.50 -24.71 7.93
CA VAL A 190 -11.62 -24.50 6.77
C VAL A 190 -10.33 -23.75 7.09
N THR A 191 -10.19 -23.26 8.33
CA THR A 191 -9.04 -22.44 8.76
C THR A 191 -7.71 -23.15 8.54
N SER A 192 -7.61 -24.45 8.83
CA SER A 192 -6.37 -25.22 8.66
C SER A 192 -5.87 -25.21 7.21
N VAL A 193 -6.77 -25.52 6.26
CA VAL A 193 -6.51 -25.53 4.82
C VAL A 193 -6.12 -24.14 4.32
N LEU A 194 -6.92 -23.13 4.64
CA LEU A 194 -6.68 -21.76 4.18
C LEU A 194 -5.41 -21.16 4.81
N SER A 195 -5.16 -21.42 6.09
CA SER A 195 -3.95 -20.94 6.77
C SER A 195 -2.71 -21.54 6.14
N LYS A 196 -2.69 -22.86 5.89
CA LYS A 196 -1.57 -23.52 5.21
C LYS A 196 -1.28 -22.92 3.84
N TYR A 197 -2.31 -22.55 3.08
CA TYR A 197 -2.15 -21.94 1.76
C TYR A 197 -1.69 -20.47 1.81
N TYR A 198 -2.31 -19.65 2.68
CA TYR A 198 -2.08 -18.20 2.69
C TYR A 198 -0.94 -17.74 3.60
N ALA A 199 -0.51 -18.56 4.56
CA ALA A 199 0.60 -18.31 5.48
C ALA A 199 1.82 -19.16 5.13
N ASN A 200 2.09 -19.36 3.85
CA ASN A 200 3.20 -20.17 3.34
C ASN A 200 4.49 -19.37 3.06
N GLU A 201 4.68 -18.23 3.70
CA GLU A 201 5.75 -17.28 3.36
C GLU A 201 7.16 -17.81 3.65
N ASP A 202 7.27 -18.61 4.70
CA ASP A 202 8.52 -19.17 5.23
C ASP A 202 8.83 -20.56 4.67
N ILE A 203 7.92 -21.12 3.86
CA ILE A 203 8.11 -22.44 3.27
C ILE A 203 8.96 -22.30 2.01
N PRO A 204 10.08 -23.03 1.88
CA PRO A 204 10.89 -23.02 0.66
C PRO A 204 10.04 -23.42 -0.55
N ALA A 205 10.19 -22.69 -1.67
CA ALA A 205 9.45 -22.97 -2.90
C ALA A 205 9.72 -24.37 -3.49
N VAL A 206 10.82 -25.01 -3.06
CA VAL A 206 11.21 -26.37 -3.47
C VAL A 206 10.39 -27.44 -2.73
N GLU A 207 9.89 -27.14 -1.53
CA GLU A 207 9.17 -28.10 -0.68
C GLU A 207 7.65 -28.05 -0.90
N THR A 208 7.13 -27.00 -1.52
CA THR A 208 5.69 -26.87 -1.78
C THR A 208 5.41 -26.25 -3.15
N ASN A 209 4.50 -26.88 -3.91
CA ASN A 209 3.90 -26.30 -5.13
C ASN A 209 2.95 -25.12 -4.82
N LEU A 210 3.16 -24.41 -3.72
CA LEU A 210 2.29 -23.36 -3.23
C LEU A 210 2.84 -21.99 -3.62
N LEU A 211 1.96 -21.13 -4.12
CA LEU A 211 2.34 -19.77 -4.48
C LEU A 211 2.53 -18.89 -3.24
N PRO A 212 3.61 -18.07 -3.17
CA PRO A 212 3.81 -17.16 -2.05
C PRO A 212 2.88 -15.94 -2.18
N PHE A 213 1.63 -16.12 -1.74
CA PHE A 213 0.52 -15.18 -1.98
C PHE A 213 0.83 -13.76 -1.50
N ARG A 214 1.33 -13.64 -0.26
CA ARG A 214 1.66 -12.35 0.35
C ARG A 214 2.83 -11.65 -0.32
N LYS A 215 3.89 -12.39 -0.72
CA LYS A 215 5.02 -11.84 -1.50
C LYS A 215 4.54 -11.29 -2.85
N MET A 216 3.64 -11.99 -3.53
CA MET A 216 3.04 -11.51 -4.78
C MET A 216 2.15 -10.27 -4.56
N LYS A 217 1.37 -10.23 -3.48
CA LYS A 217 0.56 -9.06 -3.12
C LYS A 217 1.46 -7.84 -2.82
N LEU A 218 2.54 -8.03 -2.08
CA LEU A 218 3.55 -7.01 -1.82
C LEU A 218 4.22 -6.54 -3.12
N SER A 219 4.61 -7.46 -4.00
CA SER A 219 5.16 -7.13 -5.31
C SER A 219 4.19 -6.29 -6.15
N SER A 220 2.90 -6.67 -6.18
CA SER A 220 1.86 -5.90 -6.87
C SER A 220 1.77 -4.46 -6.35
N PHE A 221 1.79 -4.28 -5.02
CA PHE A 221 1.79 -2.97 -4.38
C PHE A 221 3.01 -2.14 -4.77
N ILE A 222 4.21 -2.72 -4.68
CA ILE A 222 5.47 -2.06 -5.06
C ILE A 222 5.44 -1.67 -6.56
N ASN A 223 4.98 -2.58 -7.42
CA ASN A 223 4.87 -2.31 -8.86
C ASN A 223 3.86 -1.18 -9.14
N GLY A 224 2.78 -1.07 -8.35
CA GLY A 224 1.86 0.07 -8.38
C GLY A 224 2.56 1.39 -8.10
N GLN A 225 3.26 1.47 -6.96
CA GLN A 225 4.03 2.67 -6.58
C GLN A 225 5.07 3.05 -7.65
N GLN A 226 5.76 2.07 -8.22
CA GLN A 226 6.71 2.31 -9.31
C GLN A 226 6.02 2.76 -10.61
N ALA A 227 4.85 2.21 -10.93
CA ALA A 227 4.08 2.59 -12.12
C ALA A 227 3.62 4.05 -12.03
N ASP A 228 3.16 4.48 -10.85
CA ASP A 228 2.73 5.85 -10.60
C ASP A 228 3.91 6.82 -10.69
N LYS A 229 5.07 6.48 -10.09
CA LYS A 229 6.31 7.27 -10.25
C LYS A 229 6.74 7.40 -11.71
N ARG A 230 6.65 6.32 -12.49
CA ARG A 230 6.96 6.34 -13.93
C ARG A 230 5.97 7.20 -14.72
N LEU A 231 4.68 7.17 -14.36
CA LEU A 231 3.67 8.03 -14.97
C LEU A 231 4.02 9.51 -14.75
N ALA A 232 4.26 9.91 -13.50
CA ALA A 232 4.65 11.29 -13.17
C ALA A 232 5.93 11.72 -13.92
N ARG A 233 6.95 10.86 -13.97
CA ARG A 233 8.17 11.13 -14.75
C ARG A 233 7.88 11.31 -16.24
N ASN A 234 7.03 10.47 -16.83
CA ASN A 234 6.72 10.57 -18.25
C ASN A 234 5.95 11.85 -18.59
N LEU A 235 5.03 12.27 -17.72
CA LEU A 235 4.31 13.54 -17.88
C LEU A 235 5.29 14.72 -17.88
N ARG A 236 6.23 14.75 -16.93
CA ARG A 236 7.30 15.77 -16.86
C ARG A 236 8.19 15.78 -18.09
N ILE A 237 8.66 14.61 -18.54
CA ILE A 237 9.48 14.51 -19.76
C ILE A 237 8.70 15.00 -20.99
N LYS A 238 7.39 14.73 -21.04
CA LYS A 238 6.56 15.02 -22.22
C LYS A 238 6.11 16.48 -22.30
N PHE A 239 5.83 17.10 -21.15
CA PHE A 239 5.19 18.42 -21.08
C PHE A 239 6.02 19.48 -20.35
N GLY A 240 7.13 19.11 -19.71
CA GLY A 240 7.93 19.99 -18.87
C GLY A 240 7.66 19.80 -17.37
N ASP A 241 8.63 20.21 -16.54
CA ASP A 241 8.52 20.16 -15.08
C ASP A 241 7.60 21.26 -14.53
N ASP A 242 7.40 22.34 -15.28
CA ASP A 242 6.56 23.50 -14.95
C ASP A 242 5.17 23.46 -15.60
N ALA A 243 4.80 22.33 -16.19
CA ALA A 243 3.48 22.13 -16.80
C ALA A 243 2.36 22.20 -15.75
N THR A 244 1.30 22.95 -16.08
CA THR A 244 0.09 23.05 -15.26
C THR A 244 -0.92 22.01 -15.75
N LEU A 245 -1.27 21.05 -14.89
CA LEU A 245 -2.21 19.99 -15.23
C LEU A 245 -3.64 20.43 -14.89
N ILE A 246 -4.51 20.49 -15.89
CA ILE A 246 -5.93 20.83 -15.75
C ILE A 246 -6.72 19.55 -15.99
N ILE A 247 -7.47 19.09 -14.99
CA ILE A 247 -8.23 17.84 -15.09
C ILE A 247 -9.71 18.18 -15.30
N GLY A 248 -10.31 17.62 -16.35
CA GLY A 248 -11.75 17.65 -16.59
C GLY A 248 -12.47 16.68 -15.63
N ASN A 249 -13.68 17.07 -15.20
CA ASN A 249 -14.58 16.21 -14.44
C ASN A 249 -15.38 15.27 -15.34
#